data_AF-A0A1G8WFV3-F1
#
_entry.id   AF-A0A1G8WFV3-F1
#
_cell.length_a   1.000
_cell.length_b   1.000
_cell.length_c   1.000
_cell.angle_alpha   90.00
_cell.angle_beta   90.00
_cell.angle_gamma   90.00
#
_symmetry.space_group_name_H-M   'P 1'
#
loop_
_entity.id
_entity.type
_entity.pdbx_description
1 polymer ?
#
loop_
_entity_poly.entity_id
_entity_poly.type
_entity_poly.pdbx_seq_one_letter_code
_entity_poly.pdbx_strand_id
1 'polypeptide(L)'
;MEIIEKYDYPKQFILREKDSKEIYKTLDGDQETNTIEKYQWHIVSTITEDIVNNEKYTLLQCEDERIGWININESIQIFRFEPEIYRFINEEFENNSINDNLGININFETQFTGKLLTVKSEIEYQDSRLLGIFIKDRFLGFHDAKYFDKLIECSFKIPREKLVGKKFYKSSKMQNLVSDEVLIEEPILVSLFHKSDIGKVKVNDKEYFWLSLENLEEITSQVNIKQDNKDSNQKHIDDLFYGVKNERRQSKEIVKRVLSLRHYLSSKNNKDTLEYDMWDNSELVKEILFFKKENKKLTKELNLENTRLEHQKDYNKRLEAQRNKYKDRMLLLEEKIKKQKK
;
A
#
# COMPACT_ATOMS: atom_id res chain seq x y z
N MET A 1 -18.21 -22.95 -15.37
CA MET A 1 -18.17 -22.68 -13.92
C MET A 1 -17.24 -23.67 -13.22
N GLU A 2 -17.53 -24.98 -13.25
CA GLU A 2 -16.76 -26.01 -12.53
C GLU A 2 -15.24 -26.06 -12.76
N ILE A 3 -14.70 -25.62 -13.90
CA ILE A 3 -13.28 -25.80 -14.23
C ILE A 3 -12.38 -24.79 -13.50
N ILE A 4 -12.85 -23.56 -13.27
CA ILE A 4 -12.04 -22.48 -12.67
C ILE A 4 -12.00 -22.63 -11.14
N GLU A 5 -13.12 -22.99 -10.52
CA GLU A 5 -13.20 -23.25 -9.08
C GLU A 5 -12.39 -24.47 -8.63
N LYS A 6 -12.18 -25.44 -9.54
CA LYS A 6 -11.38 -26.65 -9.32
C LYS A 6 -9.87 -26.42 -9.42
N TYR A 7 -9.42 -25.26 -9.89
CA TYR A 7 -7.99 -24.99 -9.96
C TYR A 7 -7.45 -24.68 -8.56
N ASP A 8 -6.42 -25.41 -8.13
CA ASP A 8 -5.74 -25.14 -6.87
C ASP A 8 -4.78 -23.95 -7.07
N TYR A 9 -5.07 -22.86 -6.38
CA TYR A 9 -4.23 -21.67 -6.35
C TYR A 9 -4.36 -20.98 -4.99
N PRO A 10 -3.35 -20.19 -4.56
CA PRO A 10 -3.42 -19.49 -3.29
C PRO A 10 -4.54 -18.44 -3.32
N LYS A 11 -5.60 -18.63 -2.52
CA LYS A 11 -6.76 -17.75 -2.34
C LYS A 11 -6.66 -17.01 -1.01
N GLN A 12 -7.50 -15.99 -0.82
CA GLN A 12 -7.64 -15.31 0.46
C GLN A 12 -9.10 -15.28 0.90
N PHE A 13 -9.32 -15.38 2.20
CA PHE A 13 -10.63 -15.39 2.81
C PHE A 13 -10.65 -14.52 4.06
N ILE A 14 -11.77 -13.88 4.34
CA ILE A 14 -12.12 -13.45 5.68
C ILE A 14 -12.75 -14.67 6.36
N LEU A 15 -12.04 -15.24 7.34
CA LEU A 15 -12.48 -16.47 7.98
C LEU A 15 -13.74 -16.19 8.80
N ARG A 16 -14.83 -16.86 8.44
CA ARG A 16 -16.10 -16.77 9.13
C ARG A 16 -16.77 -18.12 9.03
N GLU A 17 -16.72 -18.89 10.10
CA GLU A 17 -17.35 -20.21 10.17
C GLU A 17 -18.09 -20.36 11.49
N LYS A 18 -18.84 -21.45 11.67
CA LYS A 18 -19.45 -21.77 12.97
C LYS A 18 -18.38 -21.98 14.05
N ASP A 19 -18.61 -21.46 15.25
CA ASP A 19 -17.65 -21.54 16.37
C ASP A 19 -17.29 -22.98 16.76
N SER A 20 -18.18 -23.93 16.52
CA SER A 20 -17.95 -25.36 16.76
C SER A 20 -17.11 -26.07 15.71
N LYS A 21 -16.61 -25.35 14.69
CA LYS A 21 -15.87 -25.96 13.59
C LYS A 21 -14.42 -26.21 13.98
N GLU A 22 -13.99 -27.45 13.77
CA GLU A 22 -12.65 -27.90 14.12
C GLU A 22 -11.64 -27.60 13.01
N ILE A 23 -10.42 -27.29 13.43
CA ILE A 23 -9.26 -27.14 12.55
C ILE A 23 -8.31 -28.30 12.83
N TYR A 24 -8.06 -29.13 11.82
CA TYR A 24 -7.24 -30.33 11.93
C TYR A 24 -5.76 -30.02 11.63
N LYS A 25 -4.82 -30.46 12.47
CA LYS A 25 -3.39 -30.33 12.15
C LYS A 25 -2.97 -31.19 10.97
N THR A 26 -3.54 -32.38 10.86
CA THR A 26 -3.29 -33.38 9.80
C THR A 26 -4.59 -34.06 9.42
N LEU A 27 -4.75 -34.43 8.15
CA LEU A 27 -5.94 -35.13 7.66
C LEU A 27 -5.95 -36.64 8.00
N ASP A 28 -4.77 -37.25 8.17
CA ASP A 28 -4.59 -38.71 8.30
C ASP A 28 -4.17 -39.19 9.72
N GLY A 29 -4.23 -38.34 10.75
CA GLY A 29 -3.65 -38.63 12.08
C GLY A 29 -4.55 -38.25 13.25
N ASP A 30 -4.09 -38.58 14.47
CA ASP A 30 -4.79 -38.29 15.73
C ASP A 30 -5.22 -36.81 15.79
N GLN A 31 -6.50 -36.62 16.17
CA GLN A 31 -7.27 -35.38 16.11
C GLN A 31 -6.77 -34.33 17.12
N GLU A 32 -5.56 -33.80 16.92
CA GLU A 32 -5.22 -32.51 17.50
C GLU A 32 -5.99 -31.44 16.73
N THR A 33 -7.13 -31.04 17.30
CA THR A 33 -7.99 -29.99 16.79
C THR A 33 -7.76 -28.69 17.54
N ASN A 34 -7.68 -27.60 16.80
CA ASN A 34 -7.79 -26.25 17.35
C ASN A 34 -9.20 -25.72 17.12
N THR A 35 -9.69 -24.85 18.00
CA THR A 35 -10.94 -24.14 17.78
C THR A 35 -10.73 -22.96 16.83
N ILE A 36 -11.70 -22.73 15.95
CA ILE A 36 -11.65 -21.64 14.97
C ILE A 36 -11.81 -20.25 15.60
N GLU A 37 -12.34 -20.16 16.82
CA GLU A 37 -12.68 -18.91 17.53
C GLU A 37 -11.55 -17.86 17.48
N LYS A 38 -10.29 -18.28 17.67
CA LYS A 38 -9.12 -17.37 17.66
C LYS A 38 -8.93 -16.68 16.30
N TYR A 39 -9.31 -17.34 15.22
CA TYR A 39 -9.07 -16.90 13.84
C TYR A 39 -10.33 -16.31 13.19
N GLN A 40 -11.46 -16.28 13.89
CA GLN A 40 -12.67 -15.63 13.40
C GLN A 40 -12.38 -14.19 12.99
N TRP A 41 -12.91 -13.80 11.84
CA TRP A 41 -12.72 -12.48 11.24
C TRP A 41 -11.27 -12.11 10.92
N HIS A 42 -10.35 -13.07 10.83
CA HIS A 42 -9.01 -12.83 10.33
C HIS A 42 -8.93 -13.07 8.82
N ILE A 43 -8.04 -12.33 8.15
CA ILE A 43 -7.72 -12.59 6.74
C ILE A 43 -6.72 -13.75 6.69
N VAL A 44 -7.15 -14.87 6.11
CA VAL A 44 -6.35 -16.09 5.95
C VAL A 44 -6.06 -16.34 4.48
N SER A 45 -4.93 -16.99 4.21
CA SER A 45 -4.53 -17.42 2.87
C SER A 45 -4.57 -18.94 2.77
N THR A 46 -4.92 -19.46 1.60
CA THR A 46 -4.84 -20.90 1.34
C THR A 46 -3.44 -21.27 0.87
N ILE A 47 -2.95 -22.40 1.38
CA ILE A 47 -1.69 -22.99 0.92
C ILE A 47 -1.97 -24.07 -0.13
N THR A 48 -2.89 -24.99 0.17
CA THR A 48 -3.27 -26.09 -0.72
C THR A 48 -4.65 -26.63 -0.32
N GLU A 49 -5.24 -27.42 -1.20
CA GLU A 49 -6.55 -28.02 -1.05
C GLU A 49 -6.43 -29.54 -1.26
N ASP A 50 -7.17 -30.33 -0.48
CA ASP A 50 -7.22 -31.79 -0.60
C ASP A 50 -8.66 -32.29 -0.45
N ILE A 51 -8.96 -33.47 -0.98
CA ILE A 51 -10.30 -34.07 -0.94
C ILE A 51 -10.24 -35.35 -0.12
N VAL A 52 -10.91 -35.34 1.04
CA VAL A 52 -11.02 -36.49 1.93
C VAL A 52 -12.49 -36.83 2.09
N ASN A 53 -12.86 -38.10 1.88
CA ASN A 53 -14.26 -38.55 1.99
C ASN A 53 -15.26 -37.73 1.15
N ASN A 54 -14.83 -37.28 -0.04
CA ASN A 54 -15.63 -36.43 -0.95
C ASN A 54 -15.94 -35.02 -0.40
N GLU A 55 -15.23 -34.59 0.65
CA GLU A 55 -15.26 -33.23 1.17
C GLU A 55 -13.93 -32.53 0.90
N LYS A 56 -13.99 -31.24 0.56
CA LYS A 56 -12.82 -30.43 0.28
C LYS A 56 -12.30 -29.79 1.57
N TYR A 57 -11.07 -30.11 1.91
CA TYR A 57 -10.33 -29.50 3.01
C TYR A 57 -9.30 -28.54 2.45
N THR A 58 -9.15 -27.40 3.12
CA THR A 58 -8.22 -26.35 2.74
C THR A 58 -7.27 -26.10 3.88
N LEU A 59 -5.99 -26.12 3.57
CA LEU A 59 -4.95 -25.78 4.50
C LEU A 59 -4.79 -24.27 4.57
N LEU A 60 -4.98 -23.71 5.76
CA LEU A 60 -4.94 -22.28 6.02
C LEU A 60 -3.64 -21.80 6.67
N GLN A 61 -3.28 -20.58 6.31
CA GLN A 61 -2.22 -19.79 6.93
C GLN A 61 -2.77 -18.41 7.30
N CYS A 62 -2.43 -17.94 8.50
CA CYS A 62 -2.65 -16.56 8.93
C CYS A 62 -1.30 -15.94 9.22
N GLU A 63 -0.98 -14.83 8.55
CA GLU A 63 0.35 -14.21 8.61
C GLU A 63 1.46 -15.24 8.31
N ASP A 64 2.33 -15.55 9.28
CA ASP A 64 3.40 -16.53 9.16
C ASP A 64 3.08 -17.86 9.88
N GLU A 65 1.89 -18.00 10.47
CA GLU A 65 1.47 -19.18 11.23
C GLU A 65 0.56 -20.09 10.37
N ARG A 66 0.94 -21.37 10.25
CA ARG A 66 0.09 -22.41 9.66
C ARG A 66 -0.99 -22.79 10.67
N ILE A 67 -2.24 -22.53 10.33
CA ILE A 67 -3.38 -22.76 11.23
C ILE A 67 -3.77 -24.25 11.25
N GLY A 68 -3.92 -24.83 10.07
CA GLY A 68 -4.35 -26.22 9.89
C GLY A 68 -5.35 -26.37 8.75
N TRP A 69 -5.90 -27.58 8.63
CA TRP A 69 -6.87 -27.98 7.63
C TRP A 69 -8.28 -27.73 8.12
N ILE A 70 -9.09 -27.11 7.27
CA ILE A 70 -10.50 -26.87 7.54
C ILE A 70 -11.29 -26.97 6.24
N ASN A 71 -12.51 -27.49 6.32
CA ASN A 71 -13.48 -27.40 5.24
C ASN A 71 -14.06 -25.97 5.24
N ILE A 72 -13.93 -25.17 4.18
CA ILE A 72 -14.38 -23.77 4.16
C ILE A 72 -15.75 -23.67 3.49
N ASN A 73 -16.76 -23.14 4.18
CA ASN A 73 -18.13 -23.06 3.65
C ASN A 73 -18.78 -21.67 3.78
N GLU A 74 -18.53 -20.97 4.89
CA GLU A 74 -19.21 -19.71 5.23
C GLU A 74 -18.29 -18.48 5.11
N SER A 75 -16.99 -18.73 4.96
CA SER A 75 -15.99 -17.67 4.85
C SER A 75 -16.12 -16.87 3.56
N ILE A 76 -15.79 -15.59 3.65
CA ILE A 76 -15.97 -14.64 2.53
C ILE A 76 -14.69 -14.65 1.69
N GLN A 77 -14.78 -15.05 0.43
CA GLN A 77 -13.63 -15.00 -0.48
C GLN A 77 -13.25 -13.55 -0.81
N ILE A 78 -11.96 -13.26 -0.75
CA ILE A 78 -11.37 -12.00 -1.19
C ILE A 78 -10.86 -12.17 -2.62
N PHE A 79 -11.48 -11.47 -3.56
CA PHE A 79 -11.07 -11.47 -4.96
C PHE A 79 -9.99 -10.41 -5.17
N ARG A 80 -8.76 -10.83 -5.47
CA ARG A 80 -7.65 -9.91 -5.70
C ARG A 80 -7.51 -9.62 -7.20
N PHE A 81 -7.01 -8.45 -7.52
CA PHE A 81 -6.76 -8.05 -8.90
C PHE A 81 -5.59 -7.06 -8.99
N GLU A 82 -5.17 -6.74 -10.21
CA GLU A 82 -4.13 -5.74 -10.43
C GLU A 82 -4.54 -4.39 -9.82
N PRO A 83 -3.61 -3.63 -9.20
CA PRO A 83 -3.96 -2.38 -8.54
C PRO A 83 -4.69 -1.39 -9.46
N GLU A 84 -5.85 -0.96 -9.02
CA GLU A 84 -6.67 0.05 -9.69
C GLU A 84 -6.68 1.35 -8.87
N ILE A 85 -6.87 2.49 -9.53
CA ILE A 85 -6.89 3.80 -8.87
C ILE A 85 -8.32 4.31 -8.76
N TYR A 86 -8.70 4.74 -7.57
CA TYR A 86 -10.01 5.30 -7.27
C TYR A 86 -9.88 6.64 -6.57
N ARG A 87 -10.94 7.43 -6.65
CA ARG A 87 -11.14 8.67 -5.92
C ARG A 87 -12.38 8.54 -5.04
N PHE A 88 -12.27 9.02 -3.81
CA PHE A 88 -13.43 9.14 -2.92
C PHE A 88 -14.32 10.32 -3.35
N ILE A 89 -15.63 10.07 -3.47
CA ILE A 89 -16.59 11.05 -3.99
C ILE A 89 -17.73 11.38 -3.02
N ASN A 90 -17.93 10.60 -1.96
CA ASN A 90 -19.05 10.83 -1.06
C ASN A 90 -18.68 11.83 0.05
N GLU A 91 -19.67 12.51 0.61
CA GLU A 91 -19.46 13.41 1.76
C GLU A 91 -19.71 12.70 3.09
N GLU A 92 -20.59 11.69 3.07
CA GLU A 92 -20.93 10.87 4.24
C GLU A 92 -20.40 9.45 4.08
N PHE A 93 -19.94 8.88 5.20
CA PHE A 93 -19.37 7.55 5.24
C PHE A 93 -19.96 6.77 6.42
N GLU A 94 -20.37 5.53 6.15
CA GLU A 94 -20.80 4.58 7.17
C GLU A 94 -19.82 3.41 7.21
N ASN A 95 -19.30 3.09 8.40
CA ASN A 95 -18.48 1.90 8.56
C ASN A 95 -19.36 0.66 8.41
N ASN A 96 -18.85 -0.36 7.75
CA ASN A 96 -19.55 -1.63 7.64
C ASN A 96 -19.10 -2.61 8.73
N SER A 97 -19.95 -3.60 8.98
CA SER A 97 -19.72 -4.65 9.97
C SER A 97 -18.45 -5.47 9.69
N ILE A 98 -18.03 -5.59 8.43
CA ILE A 98 -16.79 -6.30 8.07
C ILE A 98 -15.58 -5.62 8.70
N ASN A 99 -15.47 -4.29 8.58
CA ASN A 99 -14.37 -3.54 9.17
C ASN A 99 -14.43 -3.55 10.70
N ASP A 100 -15.63 -3.44 11.29
CA ASP A 100 -15.79 -3.51 12.74
C ASP A 100 -15.29 -4.87 13.28
N ASN A 101 -15.68 -5.96 12.62
CA ASN A 101 -15.25 -7.31 12.98
C ASN A 101 -13.75 -7.55 12.75
N LEU A 102 -13.17 -6.92 11.72
CA LEU A 102 -11.72 -6.93 11.47
C LEU A 102 -10.94 -6.03 12.45
N GLY A 103 -11.61 -5.31 13.35
CA GLY A 103 -10.98 -4.36 14.27
C GLY A 103 -10.40 -3.12 13.57
N ILE A 104 -10.90 -2.79 12.37
CA ILE A 104 -10.42 -1.66 11.57
C ILE A 104 -11.23 -0.42 11.93
N ASN A 105 -10.62 0.44 12.74
CA ASN A 105 -11.16 1.76 13.07
C ASN A 105 -10.33 2.85 12.39
N ILE A 106 -10.92 3.54 11.41
CA ILE A 106 -10.25 4.57 10.61
C ILE A 106 -11.06 5.85 10.65
N ASN A 107 -10.36 6.97 10.83
CA ASN A 107 -10.94 8.30 10.64
C ASN A 107 -10.97 8.65 9.14
N PHE A 108 -12.15 8.51 8.53
CA PHE A 108 -12.34 8.57 7.08
C PHE A 108 -11.98 9.90 6.44
N GLU A 109 -12.46 11.02 6.99
CA GLU A 109 -12.25 12.35 6.41
C GLU A 109 -10.77 12.68 6.25
N THR A 110 -9.95 12.31 7.24
CA THR A 110 -8.51 12.55 7.19
C THR A 110 -7.77 11.64 6.20
N GLN A 111 -8.29 10.42 5.98
CA GLN A 111 -7.60 9.41 5.19
C GLN A 111 -7.96 9.46 3.71
N PHE A 112 -9.23 9.71 3.36
CA PHE A 112 -9.72 9.52 2.00
C PHE A 112 -9.94 10.85 1.22
N THR A 113 -10.34 11.93 1.90
CA THR A 113 -10.79 13.15 1.20
C THR A 113 -9.71 13.75 0.28
N GLY A 114 -10.05 13.78 -1.01
CA GLY A 114 -9.19 14.30 -2.09
C GLY A 114 -7.94 13.48 -2.39
N LYS A 115 -7.75 12.30 -1.81
CA LYS A 115 -6.60 11.43 -2.14
C LYS A 115 -6.97 10.45 -3.24
N LEU A 116 -5.97 10.10 -4.04
CA LEU A 116 -6.03 8.93 -4.91
C LEU A 116 -5.79 7.70 -4.05
N LEU A 117 -6.65 6.71 -4.21
CA LEU A 117 -6.66 5.49 -3.42
C LEU A 117 -6.34 4.33 -4.33
N THR A 118 -5.58 3.37 -3.81
CA THR A 118 -5.28 2.14 -4.54
C THR A 118 -6.23 1.06 -4.07
N VAL A 119 -6.91 0.41 -5.01
CA VAL A 119 -7.78 -0.72 -4.75
C VAL A 119 -7.12 -1.96 -5.33
N LYS A 120 -7.03 -3.03 -4.53
CA LYS A 120 -6.33 -4.26 -4.93
C LYS A 120 -7.18 -5.52 -4.78
N SER A 121 -8.35 -5.40 -4.18
CA SER A 121 -9.24 -6.51 -3.94
C SER A 121 -10.68 -6.06 -3.76
N GLU A 122 -11.60 -7.01 -3.82
CA GLU A 122 -13.01 -6.80 -3.49
C GLU A 122 -13.61 -8.05 -2.81
N ILE A 123 -14.72 -7.83 -2.12
CA ILE A 123 -15.56 -8.88 -1.52
C ILE A 123 -17.03 -8.61 -1.87
N GLU A 124 -17.83 -9.67 -1.86
CA GLU A 124 -19.29 -9.59 -1.88
C GLU A 124 -19.81 -9.89 -0.47
N TYR A 125 -20.59 -8.96 0.09
CA TYR A 125 -21.15 -9.10 1.42
C TYR A 125 -22.52 -8.44 1.48
N GLN A 126 -23.56 -9.19 1.88
CA GLN A 126 -24.95 -8.69 1.98
C GLN A 126 -25.39 -7.96 0.70
N ASP A 127 -25.20 -8.61 -0.46
CA ASP A 127 -25.51 -8.07 -1.80
C ASP A 127 -24.78 -6.76 -2.18
N SER A 128 -23.78 -6.37 -1.38
CA SER A 128 -22.97 -5.18 -1.59
C SER A 128 -21.55 -5.54 -1.99
N ARG A 129 -21.03 -4.82 -2.99
CA ARG A 129 -19.63 -4.93 -3.43
C ARG A 129 -18.77 -4.00 -2.56
N LEU A 130 -17.87 -4.56 -1.78
CA LEU A 130 -16.93 -3.80 -0.96
C LEU A 130 -15.52 -3.90 -1.57
N LEU A 131 -14.84 -2.76 -1.67
CA LEU A 131 -13.50 -2.62 -2.24
C LEU A 131 -12.45 -2.58 -1.13
N GLY A 132 -11.40 -3.40 -1.27
CA GLY A 132 -10.24 -3.40 -0.38
C GLY A 132 -9.30 -2.24 -0.69
N ILE A 133 -9.30 -1.23 0.19
CA ILE A 133 -8.58 0.03 -0.04
C ILE A 133 -7.18 0.01 0.59
N PHE A 134 -6.21 0.56 -0.12
CA PHE A 134 -4.81 0.67 0.28
C PHE A 134 -4.28 2.09 0.09
N ILE A 135 -3.50 2.56 1.08
CA ILE A 135 -2.70 3.79 0.97
C ILE A 135 -1.26 3.47 1.32
N LYS A 136 -0.31 3.70 0.40
CA LYS A 136 1.11 3.35 0.56
C LYS A 136 1.30 1.91 1.04
N ASP A 137 0.60 0.99 0.38
CA ASP A 137 0.55 -0.45 0.70
C ASP A 137 -0.04 -0.84 2.07
N ARG A 138 -0.48 0.11 2.89
CA ARG A 138 -1.23 -0.17 4.11
C ARG A 138 -2.70 -0.45 3.76
N PHE A 139 -3.20 -1.61 4.18
CA PHE A 139 -4.62 -1.95 4.07
C PHE A 139 -5.46 -1.10 5.04
N LEU A 140 -6.55 -0.54 4.52
CA LEU A 140 -7.47 0.34 5.25
C LEU A 140 -8.89 -0.25 5.36
N GLY A 141 -9.07 -1.54 5.09
CA GLY A 141 -10.38 -2.17 5.17
C GLY A 141 -11.14 -2.21 3.85
N PHE A 142 -12.32 -2.81 3.91
CA PHE A 142 -13.25 -2.98 2.81
C PHE A 142 -14.31 -1.88 2.88
N HIS A 143 -14.57 -1.17 1.78
CA HIS A 143 -15.49 -0.04 1.77
C HIS A 143 -16.44 -0.12 0.58
N ASP A 144 -17.67 0.37 0.72
CA ASP A 144 -18.68 0.26 -0.33
C ASP A 144 -18.22 0.93 -1.63
N ALA A 145 -18.28 0.20 -2.74
CA ALA A 145 -17.89 0.68 -4.06
C ALA A 145 -18.63 1.96 -4.48
N LYS A 146 -19.84 2.21 -3.94
CA LYS A 146 -20.62 3.42 -4.24
C LYS A 146 -19.91 4.71 -3.85
N TYR A 147 -19.06 4.66 -2.82
CA TYR A 147 -18.34 5.83 -2.32
C TYR A 147 -17.14 6.23 -3.18
N PHE A 148 -16.81 5.43 -4.18
CA PHE A 148 -15.62 5.62 -5.00
C PHE A 148 -15.95 5.78 -6.49
N ASP A 149 -15.06 6.49 -7.15
CA ASP A 149 -15.04 6.71 -8.58
C ASP A 149 -13.72 6.19 -9.16
N LYS A 150 -13.83 5.28 -10.11
CA LYS A 150 -12.68 4.58 -10.70
C LYS A 150 -12.00 5.48 -11.73
N LEU A 151 -10.67 5.47 -11.73
CA LEU A 151 -9.89 6.08 -12.81
C LEU A 151 -9.95 5.18 -14.04
N ILE A 152 -10.50 5.70 -15.12
CA ILE A 152 -10.58 5.01 -16.42
C ILE A 152 -9.47 5.57 -17.31
N GLU A 153 -8.55 4.70 -17.74
CA GLU A 153 -7.53 5.06 -18.73
C GLU A 153 -8.16 5.13 -20.12
N CYS A 154 -7.78 6.16 -20.88
CA CYS A 154 -8.27 6.40 -22.23
C CYS A 154 -7.21 7.12 -23.06
N SER A 155 -7.45 7.26 -24.36
CA SER A 155 -6.55 8.00 -25.26
C SER A 155 -7.38 8.69 -26.33
N PHE A 156 -7.87 9.88 -26.01
CA PHE A 156 -8.71 10.67 -26.90
C PHE A 156 -8.10 12.05 -27.15
N LYS A 157 -8.01 12.46 -28.41
CA LYS A 157 -7.61 13.83 -28.75
C LYS A 157 -8.74 14.78 -28.42
N ILE A 158 -8.44 15.86 -27.70
CA ILE A 158 -9.41 16.93 -27.41
C ILE A 158 -9.20 18.08 -28.41
N PRO A 159 -10.25 18.58 -29.08
CA PRO A 159 -10.12 19.79 -29.90
C PRO A 159 -9.72 20.99 -29.04
N ARG A 160 -8.75 21.79 -29.50
CA ARG A 160 -8.19 22.93 -28.74
C ARG A 160 -9.27 23.94 -28.36
N GLU A 161 -10.25 24.13 -29.23
CA GLU A 161 -11.38 25.04 -29.05
C GLU A 161 -12.17 24.72 -27.78
N LYS A 162 -12.28 23.43 -27.43
CA LYS A 162 -13.00 22.98 -26.23
C LYS A 162 -12.23 23.15 -24.93
N LEU A 163 -10.93 23.49 -25.00
CA LEU A 163 -10.10 23.76 -23.82
C LEU A 163 -9.87 25.25 -23.56
N VAL A 164 -10.30 26.12 -24.47
CA VAL A 164 -10.19 27.57 -24.29
C VAL A 164 -11.01 27.99 -23.06
N GLY A 165 -10.37 28.68 -22.11
CA GLY A 165 -11.02 29.13 -20.86
C GLY A 165 -11.14 28.05 -19.77
N LYS A 166 -10.70 26.81 -20.03
CA LYS A 166 -10.62 25.77 -18.99
C LYS A 166 -9.45 26.03 -18.05
N LYS A 167 -9.67 25.70 -16.78
CA LYS A 167 -8.65 25.79 -15.72
C LYS A 167 -7.87 24.48 -15.64
N PHE A 168 -6.54 24.60 -15.62
CA PHE A 168 -5.63 23.46 -15.50
C PHE A 168 -5.07 23.38 -14.09
N TYR A 169 -4.96 22.17 -13.57
CA TYR A 169 -4.51 21.91 -12.21
C TYR A 169 -3.37 20.89 -12.18
N LYS A 170 -2.38 21.09 -11.31
CA LYS A 170 -1.28 20.12 -11.13
C LYS A 170 -1.68 18.89 -10.30
N SER A 171 -2.83 18.95 -9.63
CA SER A 171 -3.30 17.90 -8.72
C SER A 171 -4.74 17.52 -9.03
N SER A 172 -5.06 16.24 -8.87
CA SER A 172 -6.43 15.73 -8.97
C SER A 172 -7.39 16.37 -7.96
N LYS A 173 -6.86 16.99 -6.89
CA LYS A 173 -7.65 17.79 -5.92
C LYS A 173 -8.17 19.11 -6.49
N MET A 174 -7.72 19.54 -7.67
CA MET A 174 -8.12 20.81 -8.29
C MET A 174 -7.80 22.05 -7.42
N GLN A 175 -6.77 21.98 -6.57
CA GLN A 175 -6.37 23.08 -5.67
C GLN A 175 -5.24 23.96 -6.25
N ASN A 176 -4.32 23.34 -7.02
CA ASN A 176 -3.14 24.02 -7.54
C ASN A 176 -3.37 24.46 -8.99
N LEU A 177 -4.03 25.61 -9.15
CA LEU A 177 -4.30 26.22 -10.45
C LEU A 177 -2.97 26.60 -11.13
N VAL A 178 -2.84 26.27 -12.41
CA VAL A 178 -1.75 26.73 -13.26
C VAL A 178 -2.08 28.15 -13.71
N SER A 179 -1.32 29.12 -13.24
CA SER A 179 -1.53 30.56 -13.46
C SER A 179 -1.01 31.05 -14.82
N ASP A 180 -0.11 30.30 -15.45
CA ASP A 180 0.50 30.68 -16.72
C ASP A 180 -0.39 30.23 -17.90
N GLU A 181 -0.42 31.02 -18.98
CA GLU A 181 -1.06 30.61 -20.23
C GLU A 181 -0.32 29.40 -20.79
N VAL A 182 -0.86 28.21 -20.54
CA VAL A 182 -0.34 26.97 -21.10
C VAL A 182 -0.58 27.01 -22.60
N LEU A 183 0.50 27.04 -23.39
CA LEU A 183 0.46 26.80 -24.82
C LEU A 183 0.04 25.34 -25.04
N ILE A 184 -1.22 25.12 -25.41
CA ILE A 184 -1.78 23.79 -25.62
C ILE A 184 -1.68 23.42 -27.10
N GLU A 185 -0.71 22.58 -27.42
CA GLU A 185 -0.59 21.91 -28.70
C GLU A 185 -0.95 20.42 -28.50
N GLU A 186 -1.95 19.95 -29.26
CA GLU A 186 -2.42 18.56 -29.27
C GLU A 186 -2.73 17.92 -27.91
N PRO A 187 -3.77 18.39 -27.19
CA PRO A 187 -4.14 17.83 -25.89
C PRO A 187 -4.76 16.44 -26.05
N ILE A 188 -4.29 15.49 -25.25
CA ILE A 188 -4.79 14.11 -25.21
C ILE A 188 -5.36 13.82 -23.82
N LEU A 189 -6.63 13.43 -23.74
CA LEU A 189 -7.23 12.86 -22.54
C LEU A 189 -6.64 11.47 -22.31
N VAL A 190 -5.92 11.30 -21.20
CA VAL A 190 -5.21 10.05 -20.86
C VAL A 190 -5.98 9.24 -19.82
N SER A 191 -6.71 9.90 -18.93
CA SER A 191 -7.55 9.21 -17.96
C SER A 191 -8.64 10.11 -17.42
N LEU A 192 -9.70 9.54 -16.85
CA LEU A 192 -10.80 10.29 -16.28
C LEU A 192 -11.46 9.59 -15.09
N PHE A 193 -12.08 10.40 -14.25
CA PHE A 193 -13.01 10.04 -13.20
C PHE A 193 -14.41 10.42 -13.69
N HIS A 194 -15.24 9.43 -13.99
CA HIS A 194 -16.50 9.67 -14.68
C HIS A 194 -17.54 10.33 -13.76
N LYS A 195 -17.71 9.82 -12.53
CA LYS A 195 -18.69 10.39 -11.58
C LYS A 195 -18.26 11.77 -11.06
N SER A 196 -16.95 12.00 -10.97
CA SER A 196 -16.37 13.26 -10.48
C SER A 196 -16.22 14.32 -11.57
N ASP A 197 -16.47 13.96 -12.83
CA ASP A 197 -16.29 14.83 -13.99
C ASP A 197 -14.88 15.46 -14.09
N ILE A 198 -13.84 14.67 -13.83
CA ILE A 198 -12.45 15.15 -13.79
C ILE A 198 -11.57 14.32 -14.71
N GLY A 199 -10.79 14.99 -15.56
CA GLY A 199 -9.92 14.37 -16.55
C GLY A 199 -8.46 14.72 -16.32
N LYS A 200 -7.57 13.78 -16.66
CA LYS A 200 -6.14 14.00 -16.78
C LYS A 200 -5.78 14.13 -18.25
N VAL A 201 -5.26 15.29 -18.62
CA VAL A 201 -4.88 15.62 -19.99
C VAL A 201 -3.36 15.73 -20.08
N LYS A 202 -2.81 15.16 -21.15
CA LYS A 202 -1.42 15.30 -21.56
C LYS A 202 -1.35 16.42 -22.61
N VAL A 203 -0.46 17.39 -22.40
CA VAL A 203 -0.24 18.54 -23.26
C VAL A 203 1.22 18.56 -23.71
N ASN A 204 1.48 18.90 -24.97
CA ASN A 204 2.82 19.02 -25.56
C ASN A 204 3.71 17.79 -25.33
N ASP A 205 3.10 16.61 -25.33
CA ASP A 205 3.74 15.31 -25.12
C ASP A 205 4.52 15.09 -23.81
N LYS A 206 4.52 16.05 -22.87
CA LYS A 206 5.33 15.96 -21.64
C LYS A 206 4.60 16.37 -20.37
N GLU A 207 3.64 17.28 -20.45
CA GLU A 207 3.01 17.84 -19.27
C GLU A 207 1.66 17.21 -19.00
N TYR A 208 1.37 16.91 -17.73
CA TYR A 208 0.10 16.35 -17.30
C TYR A 208 -0.63 17.34 -16.42
N PHE A 209 -1.89 17.58 -16.77
CA PHE A 209 -2.77 18.46 -16.02
C PHE A 209 -4.09 17.77 -15.74
N TRP A 210 -4.75 18.23 -14.68
CA TRP A 210 -6.12 17.87 -14.35
C TRP A 210 -7.05 19.01 -14.73
N LEU A 211 -8.24 18.68 -15.25
CA LEU A 211 -9.27 19.65 -15.60
C LEU A 211 -10.66 19.07 -15.36
N SER A 212 -11.65 19.95 -15.23
CA SER A 212 -13.08 19.57 -15.19
C SER A 212 -13.55 19.24 -16.61
N LEU A 213 -14.24 18.12 -16.76
CA LEU A 213 -14.74 17.59 -18.02
C LEU A 213 -16.09 18.18 -18.46
N GLU A 214 -16.65 19.13 -17.69
CA GLU A 214 -17.87 19.86 -18.06
C GLU A 214 -17.79 20.36 -19.52
N ASN A 215 -18.82 20.13 -20.33
CA ASN A 215 -18.86 20.45 -21.76
C ASN A 215 -17.91 19.64 -22.67
N LEU A 216 -17.33 18.52 -22.19
CA LEU A 216 -16.59 17.53 -22.98
C LEU A 216 -17.35 16.21 -23.15
N GLU A 217 -18.67 16.23 -22.92
CA GLU A 217 -19.55 15.06 -22.93
C GLU A 217 -19.41 14.23 -24.22
N GLU A 218 -19.34 14.87 -25.39
CA GLU A 218 -19.18 14.17 -26.68
C GLU A 218 -17.90 13.30 -26.78
N ILE A 219 -16.85 13.68 -26.03
CA ILE A 219 -15.57 12.95 -25.99
C ILE A 219 -15.63 11.88 -24.91
N THR A 220 -16.16 12.22 -23.74
CA THR A 220 -16.27 11.28 -22.62
C THR A 220 -17.29 10.18 -22.86
N SER A 221 -18.30 10.43 -23.71
CA SER A 221 -19.31 9.43 -24.11
C SER A 221 -18.71 8.28 -24.93
N GLN A 222 -17.57 8.51 -25.61
CA GLN A 222 -16.88 7.48 -26.39
C GLN A 222 -16.07 6.54 -25.48
N VAL A 223 -15.85 6.92 -24.23
CA VAL A 223 -15.19 6.07 -23.26
C VAL A 223 -16.16 4.94 -22.96
N ASN A 224 -15.78 3.73 -23.35
CA ASN A 224 -16.58 2.55 -23.06
C ASN A 224 -16.49 2.29 -21.56
N ILE A 225 -17.40 2.89 -20.80
CA ILE A 225 -17.60 2.64 -19.37
C ILE A 225 -18.19 1.24 -19.32
N LYS A 226 -17.32 0.22 -19.38
CA LYS A 226 -17.71 -1.11 -18.95
C LYS A 226 -18.24 -0.91 -17.54
N GLN A 227 -19.53 -1.19 -17.33
CA GLN A 227 -20.08 -1.19 -15.99
C GLN A 227 -19.13 -2.02 -15.14
N ASP A 228 -18.69 -1.45 -14.03
CA ASP A 228 -17.64 -2.01 -13.18
C ASP A 228 -18.12 -3.29 -12.44
N ASN A 229 -19.30 -3.79 -12.82
CA ASN A 229 -19.88 -5.06 -12.44
C ASN A 229 -19.25 -6.17 -13.28
N LYS A 230 -18.03 -6.55 -12.90
CA LYS A 230 -17.44 -7.82 -13.35
C LYS A 230 -18.38 -8.95 -12.95
N ASP A 231 -18.71 -9.84 -13.89
CA ASP A 231 -19.38 -11.11 -13.57
C ASP A 231 -18.52 -11.91 -12.58
N SER A 232 -19.16 -12.74 -11.75
CA SER A 232 -18.48 -13.57 -10.75
C SER A 232 -17.34 -14.39 -11.39
N ASN A 233 -17.57 -14.96 -12.58
CA ASN A 233 -16.52 -15.68 -13.31
C ASN A 233 -15.29 -14.83 -13.59
N GLN A 234 -15.47 -13.56 -13.97
CA GLN A 234 -14.35 -12.66 -14.24
C GLN A 234 -13.56 -12.35 -12.97
N LYS A 235 -14.23 -12.22 -11.82
CA LYS A 235 -13.58 -12.00 -10.51
C LYS A 235 -12.70 -13.19 -10.14
N HIS A 236 -13.19 -14.41 -10.32
CA HIS A 236 -12.41 -15.64 -10.11
C HIS A 236 -11.19 -15.71 -11.05
N ILE A 237 -11.37 -15.35 -12.32
CA ILE A 237 -10.27 -15.34 -13.31
C ILE A 237 -9.20 -14.31 -12.92
N ASP A 238 -9.61 -13.09 -12.55
CA ASP A 238 -8.70 -12.03 -12.14
C ASP A 238 -7.91 -12.43 -10.89
N ASP A 239 -8.57 -13.04 -9.90
CA ASP A 239 -7.95 -13.52 -8.67
C ASP A 239 -6.97 -14.69 -8.92
N LEU A 240 -7.33 -15.61 -9.81
CA LEU A 240 -6.44 -16.68 -10.26
C LEU A 240 -5.18 -16.11 -10.92
N PHE A 241 -5.34 -15.20 -11.89
CA PHE A 241 -4.20 -14.58 -12.56
C PHE A 241 -3.31 -13.81 -11.59
N TYR A 242 -3.93 -13.09 -10.65
CA TYR A 242 -3.21 -12.39 -9.59
C TYR A 242 -2.40 -13.38 -8.72
N GLY A 243 -3.05 -14.46 -8.25
CA GLY A 243 -2.43 -15.50 -7.43
C GLY A 243 -1.21 -16.12 -8.12
N VAL A 244 -1.37 -16.58 -9.37
CA VAL A 244 -0.30 -17.19 -10.17
C VAL A 244 0.85 -16.21 -10.43
N LYS A 245 0.53 -14.94 -10.74
CA LYS A 245 1.56 -13.91 -10.95
C LYS A 245 2.36 -13.65 -9.67
N ASN A 246 1.68 -13.59 -8.52
CA ASN A 246 2.32 -13.40 -7.24
C ASN A 246 3.22 -14.59 -6.85
N GLU A 247 2.75 -15.82 -7.04
CA GLU A 247 3.52 -17.04 -6.79
C GLU A 247 4.78 -17.11 -7.68
N ARG A 248 4.64 -16.79 -8.97
CA ARG A 248 5.78 -16.69 -9.90
C ARG A 248 6.79 -15.64 -9.45
N ARG A 249 6.32 -14.50 -8.94
CA ARG A 249 7.20 -13.44 -8.41
C ARG A 249 7.94 -13.93 -7.17
N GLN A 250 7.24 -14.53 -6.21
CA GLN A 250 7.84 -15.09 -5.00
C GLN A 250 8.85 -16.19 -5.31
N SER A 251 8.51 -17.13 -6.20
CA SER A 251 9.42 -18.18 -6.67
C SER A 251 10.69 -17.61 -7.30
N LYS A 252 10.57 -16.57 -8.15
CA LYS A 252 11.74 -15.88 -8.73
C LYS A 252 12.61 -15.25 -7.64
N GLU A 253 12.02 -14.65 -6.61
CA GLU A 253 12.78 -14.08 -5.49
C GLU A 253 13.49 -15.15 -4.67
N ILE A 254 12.82 -16.28 -4.38
CA ILE A 254 13.42 -17.41 -3.65
C ILE A 254 14.60 -17.96 -4.44
N VAL A 255 14.44 -18.22 -5.75
CA VAL A 255 15.54 -18.71 -6.61
C VAL A 255 16.71 -17.72 -6.62
N LYS A 256 16.44 -16.40 -6.76
CA LYS A 256 17.47 -15.37 -6.66
C LYS A 256 18.20 -15.40 -5.32
N ARG A 257 17.47 -15.55 -4.21
CA ARG A 257 18.06 -15.65 -2.85
C ARG A 257 18.90 -16.91 -2.70
N VAL A 258 18.40 -18.07 -3.11
CA VAL A 258 19.12 -19.35 -3.07
C VAL A 258 20.39 -19.31 -3.91
N LEU A 259 20.33 -18.75 -5.12
CA LEU A 259 21.51 -18.55 -5.97
C LEU A 259 22.51 -17.61 -5.30
N SER A 260 22.06 -16.47 -4.77
CA SER A 260 22.93 -15.53 -4.06
C SER A 260 23.59 -16.16 -2.82
N LEU A 261 22.86 -17.00 -2.06
CA LEU A 261 23.39 -17.75 -0.93
C LEU A 261 24.39 -18.82 -1.37
N ARG A 262 24.10 -19.56 -2.43
CA ARG A 262 25.03 -20.54 -3.01
C ARG A 262 26.33 -19.86 -3.43
N HIS A 263 26.25 -18.72 -4.13
CA HIS A 263 27.42 -17.94 -4.52
C HIS A 263 28.18 -17.39 -3.31
N TYR A 264 27.48 -16.88 -2.29
CA TYR A 264 28.10 -16.45 -1.05
C TYR A 264 28.86 -17.59 -0.36
N LEU A 265 28.25 -18.77 -0.22
CA LEU A 265 28.88 -19.94 0.38
C LEU A 265 30.06 -20.47 -0.45
N SER A 266 29.96 -20.49 -1.79
CA SER A 266 31.08 -20.89 -2.65
C SER A 266 32.23 -19.89 -2.62
N SER A 267 31.94 -18.58 -2.57
CA SER A 267 32.95 -17.52 -2.43
C SER A 267 33.60 -17.46 -1.04
N LYS A 268 32.93 -17.99 0.00
CA LYS A 268 33.50 -18.07 1.35
C LYS A 268 34.52 -19.21 1.49
N ASN A 269 34.38 -20.25 0.66
CA ASN A 269 35.33 -21.37 0.60
C ASN A 269 36.51 -21.11 -0.37
N ASN A 270 36.33 -20.23 -1.35
CA ASN A 270 37.41 -19.76 -2.23
C ASN A 270 37.80 -18.32 -1.86
N LYS A 271 38.83 -18.18 -1.01
CA LYS A 271 39.36 -16.87 -0.61
C LYS A 271 40.05 -16.09 -1.74
N ASP A 272 40.21 -16.69 -2.90
CA ASP A 272 40.80 -16.06 -4.07
C ASP A 272 39.85 -16.22 -5.27
N THR A 273 39.79 -15.15 -6.07
CA THR A 273 39.05 -14.93 -7.33
C THR A 273 37.54 -14.62 -7.24
N LEU A 274 37.27 -13.37 -6.88
CA LEU A 274 36.09 -12.62 -7.33
C LEU A 274 36.26 -12.23 -8.80
N GLU A 275 36.22 -13.20 -9.70
CA GLU A 275 35.95 -12.97 -11.13
C GLU A 275 34.62 -13.63 -11.45
N TYR A 276 33.55 -12.83 -11.48
CA TYR A 276 32.30 -13.23 -12.11
C TYR A 276 31.84 -12.12 -13.06
N ASP A 277 31.68 -12.52 -14.32
CA ASP A 277 31.00 -11.88 -15.45
C ASP A 277 30.52 -10.44 -15.22
N MET A 278 31.43 -9.50 -15.49
CA MET A 278 31.24 -8.05 -15.39
C MET A 278 30.44 -7.42 -16.53
N TRP A 279 29.87 -8.18 -17.48
CA TRP A 279 29.35 -7.58 -18.70
C TRP A 279 27.94 -6.97 -18.57
N ASP A 280 27.05 -7.55 -17.76
CA ASP A 280 25.64 -7.09 -17.71
C ASP A 280 25.27 -6.16 -16.52
N ASN A 281 26.18 -5.93 -15.55
CA ASN A 281 25.87 -5.12 -14.35
C ASN A 281 26.98 -4.11 -13.96
N SER A 282 27.87 -3.75 -14.89
CA SER A 282 29.02 -2.89 -14.59
C SER A 282 28.64 -1.51 -14.02
N GLU A 283 27.48 -1.00 -14.41
CA GLU A 283 26.96 0.31 -13.97
C GLU A 283 26.42 0.26 -12.53
N LEU A 284 25.62 -0.77 -12.22
CA LEU A 284 25.11 -1.00 -10.86
C LEU A 284 26.22 -1.30 -9.86
N VAL A 285 27.29 -1.99 -10.27
CA VAL A 285 28.45 -2.24 -9.40
C VAL A 285 29.21 -0.93 -9.10
N LYS A 286 29.38 -0.06 -10.10
CA LYS A 286 29.98 1.27 -9.90
C LYS A 286 29.11 2.13 -8.98
N GLU A 287 27.79 2.08 -9.16
CA GLU A 287 26.84 2.83 -8.34
C GLU A 287 26.83 2.34 -6.88
N ILE A 288 26.86 1.03 -6.64
CA ILE A 288 26.99 0.46 -5.29
C ILE A 288 28.32 0.87 -4.62
N LEU A 289 29.43 0.85 -5.36
CA LEU A 289 30.73 1.27 -4.84
C LEU A 289 30.76 2.77 -4.51
N PHE A 290 30.12 3.58 -5.36
CA PHE A 290 29.93 5.01 -5.13
C PHE A 290 29.13 5.26 -3.84
N PHE A 291 27.95 4.64 -3.70
CA PHE A 291 27.11 4.80 -2.51
C PHE A 291 27.78 4.27 -1.24
N LYS A 292 28.58 3.19 -1.32
CA LYS A 292 29.37 2.72 -0.16
C LYS A 292 30.40 3.76 0.29
N LYS A 293 31.07 4.43 -0.66
CA LYS A 293 32.05 5.47 -0.37
C LYS A 293 31.37 6.72 0.21
N GLU A 294 30.22 7.10 -0.34
CA GLU A 294 29.41 8.22 0.13
C GLU A 294 28.86 7.97 1.54
N ASN A 295 28.26 6.80 1.80
CA ASN A 295 27.80 6.42 3.14
C ASN A 295 28.93 6.48 4.17
N LYS A 296 30.12 5.96 3.84
CA LYS A 296 31.27 6.02 4.76
C LYS A 296 31.71 7.46 5.05
N LYS A 297 31.54 8.38 4.10
CA LYS A 297 31.81 9.81 4.30
C LYS A 297 30.75 10.45 5.20
N LEU A 298 29.47 10.21 4.92
CA LEU A 298 28.34 10.70 5.70
C LEU A 298 28.38 10.20 7.16
N THR A 299 28.70 8.93 7.40
CA THR A 299 28.85 8.42 8.78
C THR A 299 29.97 9.13 9.54
N LYS A 300 31.08 9.48 8.88
CA LYS A 300 32.15 10.24 9.50
C LYS A 300 31.73 11.67 9.82
N GLU A 301 31.03 12.32 8.89
CA GLU A 301 30.49 13.68 9.09
C GLU A 301 29.48 13.72 10.24
N LEU A 302 28.55 12.75 10.28
CA LEU A 302 27.57 12.62 11.36
C LEU A 302 28.22 12.43 12.74
N ASN A 303 29.25 11.59 12.83
CA ASN A 303 29.99 11.41 14.08
C ASN A 303 30.70 12.70 14.52
N LEU A 304 31.18 13.49 13.56
CA LEU A 304 31.85 14.76 13.83
C LEU A 304 30.85 15.86 14.23
N GLU A 305 29.63 15.84 13.69
CA GLU A 305 28.55 16.71 14.15
C GLU A 305 28.04 16.33 15.54
N ASN A 306 27.87 15.04 15.82
CA ASN A 306 27.45 14.58 17.15
C ASN A 306 28.45 14.99 18.24
N THR A 307 29.75 14.85 17.97
CA THR A 307 30.79 15.33 18.90
C THR A 307 30.76 16.84 19.09
N ARG A 308 30.55 17.63 18.01
CA ARG A 308 30.35 19.09 18.12
C ARG A 308 29.13 19.46 18.96
N LEU A 309 28.02 18.73 18.78
CA LEU A 309 26.79 18.96 19.54
C LEU A 309 26.97 18.64 21.03
N GLU A 310 27.68 17.56 21.36
CA GLU A 310 28.03 17.23 22.74
C GLU A 310 28.88 18.33 23.38
N HIS A 311 29.90 18.83 22.68
CA HIS A 311 30.71 19.95 23.16
C HIS A 311 29.87 21.22 23.40
N GLN A 312 28.91 21.53 22.53
CA GLN A 312 28.00 22.67 22.75
C GLN A 312 27.09 22.45 23.96
N LYS A 313 26.54 21.24 24.14
CA LYS A 313 25.71 20.90 25.30
C LYS A 313 26.51 21.04 26.60
N ASP A 314 27.75 20.56 26.64
CA ASP A 314 28.62 20.68 27.81
C ASP A 314 28.97 22.16 28.09
N TYR A 315 29.30 22.94 27.06
CA TYR A 315 29.53 24.37 27.20
C TYR A 315 28.31 25.12 27.78
N ASN A 316 27.11 24.85 27.25
CA ASN A 316 25.88 25.46 27.74
C ASN A 316 25.58 25.08 29.20
N LYS A 317 25.80 23.81 29.59
CA LYS A 317 25.66 23.37 30.98
C LYS A 317 26.61 24.11 31.92
N ARG A 318 27.87 24.33 31.50
CA ARG A 318 28.85 25.09 32.30
C ARG A 318 28.44 26.55 32.46
N LEU A 319 27.95 27.19 31.40
CA LEU A 319 27.41 28.55 31.43
C LEU A 319 26.22 28.67 32.37
N GLU A 320 25.29 27.74 32.30
CA GLU A 320 24.10 27.72 33.15
C GLU A 320 24.47 27.54 34.63
N ALA A 321 25.43 26.64 34.93
CA ALA A 321 25.97 26.48 36.27
C ALA A 321 26.66 27.76 36.79
N GLN A 322 27.38 28.50 35.94
CA GLN A 322 27.95 29.80 36.32
C GLN A 322 26.84 30.83 36.58
N ARG A 323 25.83 30.91 35.72
CA ARG A 323 24.69 31.82 35.88
C ARG A 323 23.94 31.56 37.19
N ASN A 324 23.71 30.29 37.54
CA ASN A 324 23.08 29.90 38.79
C ASN A 324 23.94 30.30 40.00
N LYS A 325 25.26 30.07 39.97
CA LYS A 325 26.17 30.54 41.03
C LYS A 325 26.13 32.06 41.23
N TYR A 326 26.03 32.84 40.15
CA TYR A 326 25.88 34.30 40.26
C TYR A 326 24.53 34.69 40.86
N LYS A 327 23.45 34.03 40.43
CA LYS A 327 22.10 34.25 40.97
C LYS A 327 22.05 33.97 42.48
N ASP A 328 22.63 32.86 42.93
CA ASP A 328 22.67 32.50 44.35
C ASP A 328 23.47 33.52 45.17
N ARG A 329 24.60 34.02 44.63
CA ARG A 329 25.38 35.08 45.28
C ARG A 329 24.58 36.39 45.41
N MET A 330 23.82 36.75 44.38
CA MET A 330 22.97 37.94 44.42
C MET A 330 21.85 37.81 45.45
N LEU A 331 21.18 36.66 45.53
CA LEU A 331 20.16 36.40 46.55
C LEU A 331 20.74 36.51 47.97
N LEU A 332 21.92 35.95 48.21
CA LEU A 332 22.61 36.07 49.51
C LEU A 332 22.97 37.53 49.86
N LEU A 333 23.36 38.33 48.87
CA LEU A 333 23.62 39.76 49.07
C LEU A 333 22.33 40.52 49.40
N GLU A 334 21.24 40.25 48.69
CA GLU A 334 19.93 40.85 48.95
C GLU A 334 19.42 40.50 50.37
N GLU A 335 19.58 39.26 50.81
CA GLU A 335 19.24 38.85 52.18
C GLU A 335 20.08 39.58 53.23
N LYS A 336 21.39 39.75 52.99
CA LYS A 336 22.27 40.51 53.89
C LYS A 336 21.89 41.98 53.95
N ILE A 337 21.59 42.62 52.82
CA ILE A 337 21.14 44.01 52.76
C ILE A 337 19.80 44.17 53.51
N LYS A 338 18.86 43.23 53.35
CA LYS A 338 17.59 43.25 54.10
C LYS A 338 17.80 43.13 55.61
N LYS A 339 18.76 42.31 56.06
CA LYS A 339 19.10 42.17 57.48
C LYS A 339 19.77 43.40 58.08
N GLN A 340 20.46 44.21 57.30
CA GLN A 340 21.08 45.47 57.77
C GLN A 340 20.12 46.67 57.79
N LYS A 341 18.94 46.56 57.16
CA LYS A 341 17.90 47.60 57.13
C LYS A 341 16.79 47.39 58.17
N LYS A 342 16.85 46.30 58.95
CA LYS A 342 16.09 46.10 60.18
C LYS A 342 17.02 46.36 61.35
#